data_AF-R9J8Y1-F1
#
_entry.id   AF-R9J8Y1-F1
#
_cell.length_a   1.000
_cell.length_b   1.000
_cell.length_c   1.000
_cell.angle_alpha   90.00
_cell.angle_beta   90.00
_cell.angle_gamma   90.00
#
_symmetry.space_group_name_H-M   'P 1'
#
loop_
_entity.id
_entity.type
_entity.pdbx_description
1 polymer ?
#
loop_
_entity_poly.entity_id
_entity_poly.type
_entity_poly.pdbx_seq_one_letter_code
_entity_poly.pdbx_strand_id
1 'polypeptide(L)'
;MAKEAVWAKFAYTASDGKTYQEDFYNLDVIISVGYRVKSLRGTQFRIWATSILKEYMKKGFALDDDRLKNLGGGNYFDELLARIRDIRSSKKVFWRKVLEIYATSIDYAPKAESSIIFFKQVQNKMHWAAHKHTAAEVIYQRADADKDNMGLTAWAGKEIKRSDVEVAKNYLNEKEIDALNKIVMAYLGMISPLPSRQGADHI
;
A
#
# COMPACT_ATOMS: atom_id res chain seq x y z
N MET A 1 32.45 -26.98 -17.79
CA MET A 1 31.02 -26.90 -17.40
C MET A 1 30.34 -25.91 -18.33
N ALA A 2 29.38 -26.38 -19.12
CA ALA A 2 28.66 -25.56 -20.10
C ALA A 2 27.76 -24.53 -19.38
N LYS A 3 27.79 -23.28 -19.85
CA LYS A 3 27.00 -22.17 -19.30
C LYS A 3 25.59 -22.19 -19.93
N GLU A 4 24.60 -22.74 -19.24
CA GLU A 4 23.19 -22.88 -19.71
C GLU A 4 22.21 -21.80 -19.18
N ALA A 5 22.70 -20.66 -18.69
CA ALA A 5 21.81 -19.56 -18.27
C ALA A 5 21.97 -18.36 -19.21
N VAL A 6 20.83 -17.79 -19.63
CA VAL A 6 20.75 -16.57 -20.46
C VAL A 6 21.56 -15.47 -19.79
N TRP A 7 22.63 -15.03 -20.46
CA TRP A 7 23.54 -14.02 -19.95
C TRP A 7 23.88 -13.02 -21.06
N ALA A 8 24.08 -11.76 -20.70
CA ALA A 8 24.43 -10.71 -21.63
C ALA A 8 25.89 -10.28 -21.40
N LYS A 9 26.69 -10.32 -22.47
CA LYS A 9 28.05 -9.76 -22.48
C LYS A 9 27.98 -8.27 -22.75
N PHE A 10 28.44 -7.45 -21.82
CA PHE A 10 28.68 -6.03 -22.03
C PHE A 10 30.16 -5.74 -21.84
N ALA A 11 30.73 -4.92 -22.72
CA ALA A 11 32.13 -4.50 -22.66
C ALA A 11 32.22 -3.15 -21.95
N TYR A 12 33.01 -3.08 -20.87
CA TYR A 12 33.34 -1.81 -20.21
C TYR A 12 34.81 -1.47 -20.51
N THR A 13 35.05 -0.25 -21.00
CA THR A 13 36.42 0.25 -21.24
C THR A 13 36.85 1.02 -20.01
N ALA A 14 37.81 0.48 -19.26
CA ALA A 14 38.40 1.22 -18.15
C ALA A 14 39.39 2.28 -18.69
N SER A 15 39.75 3.24 -17.84
CA SER A 15 40.65 4.37 -18.17
C SER A 15 42.07 3.96 -18.59
N ASP A 16 42.40 2.67 -18.51
CA ASP A 16 43.65 2.06 -18.99
C ASP A 16 43.57 1.56 -20.46
N GLY A 17 42.45 1.79 -21.15
CA GLY A 17 42.24 1.37 -22.54
C GLY A 17 42.02 -0.13 -22.72
N LYS A 18 41.92 -0.91 -21.62
CA LYS A 18 41.64 -2.34 -21.69
C LYS A 18 40.15 -2.60 -21.63
N THR A 19 39.69 -3.49 -22.50
CA THR A 19 38.29 -3.94 -22.54
C THR A 19 38.14 -5.12 -21.60
N TYR A 20 37.48 -4.91 -20.47
CA TYR A 20 37.17 -5.98 -19.53
C TYR A 20 35.82 -6.58 -19.92
N GLN A 21 35.78 -7.90 -20.14
CA GLN A 21 34.53 -8.64 -20.27
C GLN A 21 34.10 -9.05 -18.86
N GLU A 22 33.22 -8.26 -18.25
CA GLU A 22 32.64 -8.59 -16.95
C GLU A 22 31.31 -9.34 -17.13
N ASP A 23 31.15 -10.45 -16.40
CA ASP A 23 29.93 -11.22 -16.37
C ASP A 23 28.91 -10.50 -15.45
N PHE A 24 27.84 -9.96 -16.04
CA PHE A 24 26.70 -9.42 -15.27
C PHE A 24 25.66 -10.51 -15.03
N TYR A 25 25.30 -10.71 -13.77
CA TYR A 25 24.31 -11.70 -13.34
C TYR A 25 22.97 -11.02 -13.07
N ASN A 26 21.86 -11.68 -13.44
CA ASN A 26 20.54 -11.21 -13.05
C ASN A 26 20.32 -11.41 -11.54
N LEU A 27 19.28 -10.75 -11.01
CA LEU A 27 18.97 -10.78 -9.58
C LEU A 27 18.74 -12.21 -9.05
N ASP A 28 18.09 -13.08 -9.83
CA ASP A 28 17.79 -14.45 -9.42
C ASP A 28 19.05 -15.30 -9.25
N VAL A 29 20.03 -15.14 -10.14
CA VAL A 29 21.33 -15.81 -10.00
C VAL A 29 22.09 -15.26 -8.80
N ILE A 30 22.08 -13.94 -8.58
CA ILE A 30 22.72 -13.32 -7.42
C ILE A 30 22.12 -13.85 -6.11
N ILE A 31 20.80 -13.91 -6.00
CA ILE A 31 20.10 -14.45 -4.82
C ILE A 31 20.45 -15.93 -4.64
N SER A 32 20.36 -16.72 -5.71
CA SER A 32 20.59 -18.18 -5.67
C SER A 32 22.02 -18.53 -5.23
N VAL A 33 23.01 -17.83 -5.77
CA VAL A 33 24.43 -18.01 -5.43
C VAL A 33 24.72 -17.45 -4.04
N GLY A 34 24.20 -16.26 -3.72
CA GLY A 34 24.43 -15.58 -2.44
C GLY A 34 24.00 -16.40 -1.22
N TYR A 35 22.91 -17.17 -1.33
CA TYR A 35 22.47 -18.07 -0.26
C TYR A 35 23.26 -19.38 -0.16
N ARG A 36 23.87 -19.86 -1.25
CA ARG A 36 24.51 -21.19 -1.32
C ARG A 36 26.02 -21.15 -1.08
N VAL A 37 26.70 -20.05 -1.40
CA VAL A 37 28.17 -19.98 -1.37
C VAL A 37 28.70 -19.76 0.05
N LYS A 38 29.71 -20.55 0.43
CA LYS A 38 30.45 -20.43 1.70
C LYS A 38 31.62 -19.44 1.56
N SER A 39 31.33 -18.15 1.36
CA SER A 39 32.34 -17.09 1.30
C SER A 39 32.04 -15.96 2.30
N LEU A 40 33.02 -15.11 2.60
CA LEU A 40 32.82 -13.94 3.47
C LEU A 40 31.70 -13.03 2.92
N ARG A 41 31.70 -12.78 1.60
CA ARG A 41 30.64 -12.02 0.91
C ARG A 41 29.28 -12.72 0.98
N GLY A 42 29.23 -14.05 0.84
CA GLY A 42 27.99 -14.82 1.00
C GLY A 42 27.45 -14.79 2.43
N THR A 43 28.33 -14.73 3.44
CA THR A 43 27.93 -14.50 4.84
C THR A 43 27.36 -13.09 5.04
N GLN A 44 28.00 -12.05 4.50
CA GLN A 44 27.49 -10.68 4.55
C GLN A 44 26.12 -10.54 3.87
N PHE A 45 25.97 -11.13 2.68
CA PHE A 45 24.69 -11.16 1.95
C PHE A 45 23.59 -11.82 2.78
N ARG A 46 23.85 -12.97 3.41
CA ARG A 46 22.87 -13.64 4.26
C ARG A 46 22.49 -12.83 5.49
N ILE A 47 23.45 -12.14 6.11
CA ILE A 47 23.17 -11.22 7.24
C ILE A 47 22.21 -10.12 6.79
N TRP A 48 22.53 -9.46 5.67
CA TRP A 48 21.70 -8.40 5.08
C TRP A 48 20.31 -8.92 4.69
N ALA A 49 20.21 -10.01 3.93
CA ALA A 49 18.94 -10.56 3.50
C ALA A 49 18.08 -11.01 4.69
N THR A 50 18.71 -11.56 5.73
CA THR A 50 18.02 -11.93 6.97
C THR A 50 17.51 -10.70 7.73
N SER A 51 18.22 -9.57 7.72
CA SER A 51 17.71 -8.36 8.38
C SER A 51 16.48 -7.81 7.68
N ILE A 52 16.48 -7.79 6.34
CA ILE A 52 15.32 -7.38 5.52
C ILE A 52 14.12 -8.31 5.77
N LEU A 53 14.33 -9.64 5.75
CA LEU A 53 13.26 -10.60 6.01
C LEU A 53 12.71 -10.48 7.43
N LYS A 54 13.57 -10.28 8.44
CA LYS A 54 13.15 -10.05 9.83
C LYS A 54 12.33 -8.78 9.98
N GLU A 55 12.74 -7.71 9.31
CA GLU A 55 11.97 -6.46 9.29
C GLU A 55 10.60 -6.67 8.67
N TYR A 56 10.55 -7.28 7.49
CA TYR A 56 9.30 -7.57 6.79
C TYR A 56 8.36 -8.45 7.63
N MET A 57 8.86 -9.51 8.27
CA MET A 57 8.06 -10.38 9.12
C MET A 57 7.50 -9.67 10.37
N LYS A 58 8.22 -8.67 10.91
CA LYS A 58 7.78 -7.92 12.09
C LYS A 58 6.83 -6.77 11.75
N LYS A 59 7.16 -5.98 10.72
CA LYS A 59 6.46 -4.73 10.39
C LYS A 59 5.44 -4.90 9.26
N GLY A 60 5.57 -5.93 8.44
CA GLY A 60 4.78 -6.15 7.22
C GLY A 60 5.30 -5.41 5.99
N PHE A 61 6.43 -4.70 6.09
CA PHE A 61 7.09 -4.00 4.98
C PHE A 61 8.60 -3.89 5.23
N ALA A 62 9.37 -3.68 4.16
CA ALA A 62 10.79 -3.32 4.22
C ALA A 62 11.03 -2.22 3.16
N LEU A 63 11.78 -1.18 3.54
CA LEU A 63 12.03 0.00 2.69
C LEU A 63 13.50 0.39 2.77
N ASP A 64 14.02 0.85 1.64
CA ASP A 64 15.36 1.45 1.56
C ASP A 64 15.20 2.98 1.47
N ASP A 65 15.20 3.62 2.64
CA ASP A 65 14.91 5.05 2.79
C ASP A 65 15.93 5.92 2.05
N ASP A 66 17.21 5.56 2.10
CA ASP A 66 18.28 6.33 1.46
C ASP A 66 18.17 6.25 -0.05
N ARG A 67 17.82 5.07 -0.59
CA ARG A 67 17.55 4.92 -2.02
C ARG A 67 16.34 5.72 -2.46
N LEU A 68 15.26 5.72 -1.67
CA LEU A 68 14.05 6.49 -1.96
C LEU A 68 14.30 8.01 -1.91
N LYS A 69 15.13 8.49 -0.98
CA LYS A 69 15.50 9.91 -0.87
C LYS A 69 16.42 10.37 -2.00
N ASN A 70 17.44 9.57 -2.36
CA ASN A 70 18.53 10.03 -3.23
C ASN A 70 18.29 9.79 -4.73
N LEU A 71 17.50 8.77 -5.11
CA LEU A 71 17.25 8.45 -6.53
C LEU A 71 15.92 9.02 -7.04
N GLY A 72 15.32 9.96 -6.29
CA GLY A 72 14.09 10.64 -6.68
C GLY A 72 12.85 9.74 -6.73
N GLY A 73 12.90 8.56 -6.11
CA GLY A 73 11.75 7.66 -5.96
C GLY A 73 11.18 7.05 -7.24
N GLY A 74 11.41 7.66 -8.41
CA GLY A 74 10.79 7.31 -9.69
C GLY A 74 9.28 7.04 -9.60
N ASN A 75 8.77 6.29 -10.57
CA ASN A 75 7.38 5.80 -10.54
C ASN A 75 7.10 4.89 -9.32
N TYR A 76 8.13 4.28 -8.72
CA TYR A 76 7.98 3.35 -7.60
C TYR A 76 7.58 4.05 -6.29
N PHE A 77 8.01 5.28 -6.07
CA PHE A 77 7.59 6.05 -4.90
C PHE A 77 6.12 6.47 -5.00
N ASP A 78 5.69 6.90 -6.18
CA ASP A 78 4.28 7.19 -6.44
C ASP A 78 3.40 5.94 -6.33
N GLU A 79 3.89 4.79 -6.81
CA GLU A 79 3.22 3.49 -6.63
C GLU A 79 3.12 3.11 -5.15
N LEU A 80 4.20 3.30 -4.37
CA LEU A 80 4.20 3.06 -2.93
C LEU A 80 3.18 3.96 -2.22
N LEU A 81 3.13 5.25 -2.56
CA LEU A 81 2.14 6.18 -2.03
C LEU A 81 0.71 5.77 -2.39
N ALA A 82 0.48 5.32 -3.62
CA ALA A 82 -0.83 4.82 -4.06
C ALA A 82 -1.26 3.58 -3.26
N ARG A 83 -0.35 2.62 -3.04
CA ARG A 83 -0.61 1.44 -2.20
C ARG A 83 -0.91 1.81 -0.75
N ILE A 84 -0.14 2.73 -0.16
CA ILE A 84 -0.38 3.23 1.21
C ILE A 84 -1.76 3.91 1.29
N ARG A 85 -2.12 4.72 0.28
CA ARG A 85 -3.43 5.37 0.19
C ARG A 85 -4.56 4.36 0.14
N ASP A 86 -4.45 3.32 -0.68
CA ASP A 86 -5.49 2.29 -0.75
C ASP A 86 -5.61 1.52 0.57
N ILE A 87 -4.49 1.11 1.19
CA ILE A 87 -4.49 0.46 2.52
C ILE A 87 -5.16 1.34 3.57
N ARG A 88 -4.85 2.64 3.60
CA ARG A 88 -5.42 3.59 4.58
C ARG A 88 -6.90 3.89 4.29
N SER A 89 -7.29 3.91 3.02
CA SER A 89 -8.68 4.09 2.58
C SER A 89 -9.55 2.86 2.81
N SER A 90 -8.93 1.72 3.10
CA SER A 90 -9.68 0.52 3.47
C SER A 90 -10.65 0.88 4.57
N LYS A 91 -11.96 0.67 4.31
CA LYS A 91 -13.06 1.07 5.21
C LYS A 91 -12.74 0.71 6.66
N LYS A 92 -12.17 -0.47 6.89
CA LYS A 92 -11.79 -0.95 8.23
C LYS A 92 -10.73 -0.06 8.91
N VAL A 93 -9.66 0.30 8.21
CA VAL A 93 -8.56 1.11 8.77
C VAL A 93 -9.02 2.55 8.97
N PHE A 94 -9.74 3.11 8.00
CA PHE A 94 -10.32 4.44 8.08
C PHE A 94 -11.27 4.56 9.28
N TRP A 95 -12.28 3.69 9.38
CA TRP A 95 -13.28 3.76 10.45
C TRP A 95 -12.67 3.50 11.82
N ARG A 96 -11.67 2.61 11.93
CA ARG A 96 -10.92 2.45 13.18
C ARG A 96 -10.26 3.76 13.59
N LYS A 97 -9.68 4.52 12.66
CA LYS A 97 -9.01 5.79 12.99
C LYS A 97 -9.99 6.90 13.38
N VAL A 98 -11.10 7.02 12.65
CA VAL A 98 -12.16 7.96 13.02
C VAL A 98 -12.74 7.60 14.39
N LEU A 99 -12.94 6.31 14.68
CA LEU A 99 -13.40 5.83 15.98
C LEU A 99 -12.39 6.14 17.09
N GLU A 100 -11.09 5.91 16.88
CA GLU A 100 -10.04 6.28 17.85
C GLU A 100 -10.10 7.76 18.23
N ILE A 101 -10.26 8.65 17.24
CA ILE A 101 -10.37 10.09 17.47
C ILE A 101 -11.69 10.43 18.15
N TYR A 102 -12.80 9.87 17.68
CA TYR A 102 -14.10 10.13 18.26
C TYR A 102 -14.23 9.59 19.70
N ALA A 103 -13.53 8.51 20.04
CA ALA A 103 -13.45 7.98 21.40
C ALA A 103 -12.72 8.92 22.37
N THR A 104 -11.96 9.90 21.88
CA THR A 104 -11.40 10.97 22.73
C THR A 104 -12.43 12.03 23.12
N SER A 105 -13.62 12.03 22.51
CA SER A 105 -14.71 12.91 22.90
C SER A 105 -15.33 12.46 24.23
N ILE A 106 -15.77 13.43 25.03
CA ILE A 106 -16.27 13.22 26.39
C ILE A 106 -17.53 12.32 26.41
N ASP A 107 -18.34 12.36 25.35
CA ASP A 107 -19.66 11.73 25.30
C ASP A 107 -19.72 10.48 24.40
N TYR A 108 -18.58 9.83 24.15
CA TYR A 108 -18.56 8.65 23.28
C TYR A 108 -19.21 7.41 23.92
N ALA A 109 -20.28 6.94 23.30
CA ALA A 109 -20.87 5.62 23.57
C ALA A 109 -21.00 4.83 22.25
N PRO A 110 -20.31 3.68 22.08
CA PRO A 110 -20.24 2.96 20.80
C PRO A 110 -21.59 2.56 20.18
N LYS A 111 -22.62 2.38 21.02
CA LYS A 111 -23.97 1.96 20.62
C LYS A 111 -24.98 3.11 20.63
N ALA A 112 -24.54 4.34 20.93
CA ALA A 112 -25.44 5.49 20.91
C ALA A 112 -25.88 5.77 19.47
N GLU A 113 -27.16 6.11 19.32
CA GLU A 113 -27.74 6.47 18.03
C GLU A 113 -27.01 7.68 17.42
N SER A 114 -26.63 8.66 18.24
CA SER A 114 -25.84 9.82 17.85
C SER A 114 -24.52 9.44 17.17
N SER A 115 -23.80 8.44 17.69
CA SER A 115 -22.55 7.95 17.12
C SER A 115 -22.79 7.24 15.77
N ILE A 116 -23.82 6.41 15.68
CA ILE A 116 -24.19 5.72 14.42
C ILE A 116 -24.55 6.74 13.33
N ILE A 117 -25.35 7.75 13.68
CA ILE A 117 -25.74 8.83 12.75
C ILE A 117 -24.50 9.62 12.32
N PHE A 118 -23.62 9.98 13.26
CA PHE A 118 -22.37 10.68 12.96
C PHE A 118 -21.53 9.93 11.92
N PHE A 119 -21.27 8.64 12.12
CA PHE A 119 -20.47 7.85 11.17
C PHE A 119 -21.15 7.76 9.80
N LYS A 120 -22.48 7.58 9.74
CA LYS A 120 -23.25 7.61 8.48
C LYS A 120 -23.10 8.95 7.76
N GLN A 121 -23.17 10.06 8.49
CA GLN A 121 -23.02 11.40 7.93
C GLN A 121 -21.60 11.64 7.39
N VAL A 122 -20.57 11.29 8.16
CA VAL A 122 -19.17 11.39 7.71
C VAL A 122 -18.97 10.54 6.45
N GLN A 123 -19.49 9.31 6.42
CA GLN A 123 -19.39 8.43 5.26
C GLN A 123 -20.01 9.07 4.02
N ASN A 124 -21.25 9.54 4.13
CA ASN A 124 -21.96 10.16 3.01
C ASN A 124 -21.26 11.43 2.52
N LYS A 125 -20.69 12.24 3.42
CA LYS A 125 -19.89 13.42 3.04
C LYS A 125 -18.65 13.02 2.23
N MET A 126 -17.96 11.93 2.58
CA MET A 126 -16.80 11.45 1.82
C MET A 126 -17.20 10.97 0.41
N HIS A 127 -18.25 10.15 0.32
CA HIS A 127 -18.77 9.67 -0.96
C HIS A 127 -19.26 10.84 -1.85
N TRP A 128 -19.96 11.80 -1.26
CA TRP A 128 -20.42 13.00 -1.98
C TRP A 128 -19.26 13.85 -2.48
N ALA A 129 -18.22 14.04 -1.66
CA ALA A 129 -17.05 14.79 -2.07
C ALA A 129 -16.29 14.10 -3.22
N ALA A 130 -16.24 12.76 -3.23
CA ALA A 130 -15.50 11.98 -4.22
C ALA A 130 -16.21 11.87 -5.57
N HIS A 131 -17.50 11.58 -5.57
CA HIS A 131 -18.24 11.23 -6.79
C HIS A 131 -19.70 11.74 -6.76
N LYS A 132 -20.00 12.75 -5.94
CA LYS A 132 -21.30 13.47 -5.89
C LYS A 132 -22.52 12.61 -5.58
N HIS A 133 -22.34 11.43 -5.01
CA HIS A 133 -23.43 10.53 -4.62
C HIS A 133 -23.18 10.03 -3.20
N THR A 134 -24.23 9.69 -2.45
CA THR A 134 -24.12 8.97 -1.18
C THR A 134 -23.81 7.49 -1.41
N ALA A 135 -23.38 6.78 -0.37
CA ALA A 135 -23.13 5.34 -0.49
C ALA A 135 -24.38 4.56 -0.93
N ALA A 136 -25.56 4.96 -0.43
CA ALA A 136 -26.83 4.32 -0.77
C ALA A 136 -27.24 4.60 -2.23
N GLU A 137 -27.07 5.85 -2.70
CA GLU A 137 -27.36 6.20 -4.10
C GLU A 137 -26.47 5.44 -5.07
N VAL A 138 -25.17 5.27 -4.76
CA VAL A 138 -24.27 4.47 -5.59
C VAL A 138 -24.77 3.04 -5.73
N ILE A 139 -25.13 2.40 -4.61
CA ILE A 139 -25.63 1.02 -4.64
C ILE A 139 -26.95 0.97 -5.40
N TYR A 140 -27.89 1.87 -5.10
CA TYR A 140 -29.21 1.90 -5.74
C TYR A 140 -29.13 2.09 -7.27
N GLN A 141 -28.22 2.95 -7.74
CA GLN A 141 -28.10 3.25 -9.17
C GLN A 141 -27.27 2.21 -9.94
N ARG A 142 -26.35 1.51 -9.28
CA ARG A 142 -25.36 0.66 -9.95
C ARG A 142 -25.56 -0.84 -9.73
N ALA A 143 -26.22 -1.24 -8.64
CA ALA A 143 -26.57 -2.62 -8.40
C ALA A 143 -27.70 -3.03 -9.34
N ASP A 144 -27.39 -3.94 -10.27
CA ASP A 144 -28.29 -4.29 -11.37
C ASP A 144 -28.14 -5.78 -11.68
N ALA A 145 -29.20 -6.56 -11.48
CA ALA A 145 -29.18 -8.01 -11.66
C ALA A 145 -28.98 -8.44 -13.12
N ASP A 146 -29.26 -7.56 -14.07
CA ASP A 146 -29.11 -7.84 -15.50
C ASP A 146 -27.67 -7.64 -15.99
N LYS A 147 -26.78 -7.07 -15.15
CA LYS A 147 -25.36 -6.88 -15.45
C LYS A 147 -24.51 -8.02 -14.91
N ASP A 148 -23.40 -8.27 -15.60
CA ASP A 148 -22.35 -9.15 -15.10
C ASP A 148 -21.94 -8.75 -13.68
N ASN A 149 -21.86 -9.73 -12.78
CA ASN A 149 -21.49 -9.55 -11.37
C ASN A 149 -22.36 -8.52 -10.63
N MET A 150 -23.59 -8.30 -11.09
CA MET A 150 -24.51 -7.28 -10.60
C MET A 150 -24.00 -5.83 -10.69
N GLY A 151 -23.02 -5.56 -11.57
CA GLY A 151 -22.37 -4.26 -11.69
C GLY A 151 -21.20 -4.01 -10.73
N LEU A 152 -20.76 -5.03 -9.97
CA LEU A 152 -19.58 -4.95 -9.12
C LEU A 152 -18.30 -4.82 -9.96
N THR A 153 -17.42 -3.89 -9.56
CA THR A 153 -16.09 -3.68 -10.14
C THR A 153 -14.98 -4.37 -9.33
N ALA A 154 -15.22 -4.63 -8.03
CA ALA A 154 -14.28 -5.31 -7.15
C ALA A 154 -15.03 -6.08 -6.04
N TRP A 155 -14.52 -7.23 -5.62
CA TRP A 155 -15.05 -8.00 -4.49
C TRP A 155 -13.94 -8.77 -3.76
N ALA A 156 -14.21 -9.15 -2.51
CA ALA A 156 -13.22 -9.85 -1.70
C ALA A 156 -13.28 -11.38 -1.92
N GLY A 157 -12.26 -11.94 -2.56
CA GLY A 157 -12.09 -13.39 -2.71
C GLY A 157 -12.40 -13.91 -4.11
N LYS A 158 -12.61 -15.24 -4.22
CA LYS A 158 -12.84 -15.91 -5.51
C LYS A 158 -14.29 -15.83 -6.00
N GLU A 159 -15.23 -15.71 -5.06
CA GLU A 159 -16.67 -15.72 -5.33
C GLU A 159 -17.32 -14.48 -4.71
N ILE A 160 -18.37 -13.98 -5.38
CA ILE A 160 -19.13 -12.82 -4.91
C ILE A 160 -20.03 -13.23 -3.76
N LYS A 161 -19.97 -12.48 -2.65
CA LYS A 161 -20.83 -12.69 -1.49
C LYS A 161 -21.88 -11.59 -1.41
N ARG A 162 -22.99 -11.88 -0.75
CA ARG A 162 -24.02 -10.87 -0.43
C ARG A 162 -23.44 -9.63 0.25
N SER A 163 -22.46 -9.81 1.12
CA SER A 163 -21.80 -8.69 1.81
C SER A 163 -21.05 -7.74 0.86
N ASP A 164 -20.60 -8.21 -0.31
CA ASP A 164 -19.91 -7.37 -1.29
C ASP A 164 -20.87 -6.38 -1.97
N VAL A 165 -22.14 -6.77 -2.10
CA VAL A 165 -23.22 -6.00 -2.73
C VAL A 165 -23.63 -4.81 -1.87
N GLU A 166 -23.43 -4.89 -0.55
CA GLU A 166 -23.75 -3.84 0.42
C GLU A 166 -22.64 -2.77 0.51
N VAL A 167 -21.51 -2.98 -0.17
CA VAL A 167 -20.34 -2.11 -0.10
C VAL A 167 -20.28 -1.19 -1.32
N ALA A 168 -20.69 0.08 -1.15
CA ALA A 168 -20.64 1.07 -2.23
C ALA A 168 -19.28 1.20 -2.95
N LYS A 169 -18.14 1.02 -2.24
CA LYS A 169 -16.78 1.05 -2.83
C LYS A 169 -16.62 0.01 -3.95
N ASN A 170 -17.33 -1.12 -3.87
CA ASN A 170 -17.25 -2.22 -4.82
C ASN A 170 -17.95 -1.93 -6.16
N TYR A 171 -18.65 -0.80 -6.30
CA TYR A 171 -19.27 -0.33 -7.54
C TYR A 171 -18.54 0.89 -8.13
N LEU A 172 -17.44 1.32 -7.52
CA LEU A 172 -16.68 2.48 -7.96
C LEU A 172 -15.66 2.08 -9.02
N ASN A 173 -15.45 2.96 -10.00
CA ASN A 173 -14.35 2.79 -10.96
C ASN A 173 -13.01 3.29 -10.36
N GLU A 174 -11.91 3.04 -11.06
CA GLU A 174 -10.57 3.39 -10.58
C GLU A 174 -10.40 4.89 -10.28
N LYS A 175 -10.97 5.78 -11.11
CA LYS A 175 -10.90 7.24 -10.90
C LYS A 175 -11.67 7.68 -9.65
N GLU A 176 -12.83 7.09 -9.41
CA GLU A 176 -13.65 7.35 -8.22
C GLU A 176 -13.00 6.82 -6.95
N ILE A 177 -12.36 5.65 -7.02
CA ILE A 177 -11.57 5.10 -5.91
C ILE A 177 -10.39 6.02 -5.60
N ASP A 178 -9.64 6.48 -6.61
CA ASP A 178 -8.53 7.40 -6.38
C ASP A 178 -8.99 8.73 -5.75
N ALA A 179 -10.08 9.32 -6.25
CA ALA A 179 -10.69 10.52 -5.68
C ALA A 179 -11.12 10.31 -4.22
N LEU A 180 -11.80 9.19 -3.94
CA LEU A 180 -12.23 8.82 -2.59
C LEU A 180 -11.02 8.65 -1.66
N ASN A 181 -9.97 7.94 -2.11
CA ASN A 181 -8.76 7.70 -1.34
C ASN A 181 -8.04 9.01 -1.00
N LYS A 182 -7.97 9.96 -1.94
CA LYS A 182 -7.39 11.30 -1.73
C LYS A 182 -8.16 12.11 -0.70
N ILE A 183 -9.48 12.12 -0.77
CA ILE A 183 -10.35 12.85 0.18
C ILE A 183 -10.24 12.25 1.57
N VAL A 184 -10.31 10.92 1.66
CA VAL A 184 -10.14 10.19 2.93
C VAL A 184 -8.79 10.51 3.58
N MET A 185 -7.71 10.53 2.78
CA MET A 185 -6.39 10.92 3.24
C MET A 185 -6.33 12.35 3.76
N ALA A 186 -6.88 13.30 3.01
CA ALA A 186 -6.92 14.71 3.41
C ALA A 186 -7.68 14.87 4.74
N TYR A 187 -8.85 14.24 4.85
CA TYR A 187 -9.65 14.28 6.08
C TYR A 187 -8.89 13.71 7.28
N LEU A 188 -8.30 12.51 7.16
CA LEU A 188 -7.50 11.93 8.24
C LEU A 188 -6.28 12.78 8.59
N GLY A 189 -5.68 13.47 7.63
CA GLY A 189 -4.59 14.42 7.88
C GLY A 189 -5.03 15.63 8.70
N MET A 190 -6.26 16.11 8.49
CA MET A 190 -6.82 17.25 9.23
C MET A 190 -7.21 16.89 10.66
N ILE A 191 -7.76 15.68 10.88
CA ILE A 191 -8.28 15.28 12.19
C ILE A 191 -7.28 14.50 13.05
N SER A 192 -6.22 13.95 12.44
CA SER A 192 -5.17 13.29 13.22
C SER A 192 -4.36 14.36 13.93
N PRO A 193 -4.17 14.27 15.27
CA PRO A 193 -3.17 15.09 15.92
C PRO A 193 -1.82 14.84 15.25
N LEU A 194 -1.03 15.91 15.09
CA LEU A 194 0.36 15.78 14.66
C LEU A 194 1.05 14.79 15.59
N PRO A 195 1.84 13.83 15.08
CA PRO A 195 2.61 12.96 15.96
C PRO A 195 3.42 13.87 16.88
N SER A 196 3.18 13.76 18.17
CA SER A 196 4.04 14.39 19.17
C SER A 196 5.47 13.92 18.88
N ARG A 197 6.40 14.87 18.79
CA ARG A 197 7.84 14.58 18.78
C ARG A 197 8.19 13.89 20.10
N GLN A 198 7.94 12.58 20.21
CA GLN A 198 8.50 11.74 21.25
C GLN A 198 9.58 10.91 20.59
N GLY A 199 10.84 11.27 20.86
CA GLY A 199 12.01 10.59 20.30
C GLY A 199 13.25 11.47 20.07
N ALA A 200 13.33 12.66 20.67
CA ALA A 200 14.55 13.46 20.66
C ALA A 200 14.93 13.88 22.09
N ASP A 201 14.94 12.92 23.02
CA ASP A 201 15.56 13.06 24.34
C ASP A 201 16.03 11.66 24.76
N HIS A 202 17.16 11.22 24.19
CA HIS A 202 18.08 10.23 24.76
C HIS A 202 19.35 10.21 23.89
N ILE A 203 20.15 11.26 24.02
CA ILE A 203 21.62 11.21 23.95
C ILE A 203 22.13 12.06 25.12
#